data_AF-A0A839Q063-F1
#
_entry.id   AF-A0A839Q063-F1
#
_cell.length_a   1.000
_cell.length_b   1.000
_cell.length_c   1.000
_cell.angle_alpha   90.00
_cell.angle_beta   90.00
_cell.angle_gamma   90.00
#
_symmetry.space_group_name_H-M   'P 1'
#
loop_
_entity.id
_entity.type
_entity.pdbx_description
1 polymer ?
#
loop_
_entity_poly.entity_id
_entity_poly.type
_entity_poly.pdbx_seq_one_letter_code
_entity_poly.pdbx_strand_id
1 'polypeptide(L)' 'MAHVHVQDATASAPARPLVLPVVSLRSAAPWLLLAVALVGLVGYFVGAEQGATSVFAGNAVHEWVHDARHLLGFPCH' A
#
# COMPACT_ATOMS: atom_id res chain seq x y z
N MET A 1 -52.48 -6.30 -51.60
CA MET A 1 -51.76 -5.56 -50.55
C MET A 1 -51.67 -6.45 -49.32
N ALA A 2 -50.56 -7.17 -49.15
CA ALA A 2 -50.35 -8.03 -47.99
C ALA A 2 -49.48 -7.26 -46.98
N HIS A 3 -50.01 -7.03 -45.79
CA HIS A 3 -49.32 -6.36 -44.71
C HIS A 3 -48.30 -7.32 -44.08
N VAL A 4 -47.02 -6.98 -44.16
CA VAL A 4 -45.93 -7.65 -43.43
C VAL A 4 -45.93 -7.12 -42.00
N HIS A 5 -46.14 -8.00 -41.02
CA HIS A 5 -45.88 -7.66 -39.61
C HIS A 5 -44.39 -7.85 -39.33
N VAL A 6 -43.70 -6.75 -39.05
CA VAL A 6 -42.35 -6.77 -38.48
C VAL A 6 -42.50 -7.01 -36.98
N GLN A 7 -42.12 -8.20 -36.51
CA GLN A 7 -42.04 -8.47 -35.08
C GLN A 7 -40.66 -8.00 -34.57
N ASP A 8 -40.62 -6.85 -33.92
CA ASP A 8 -39.45 -6.43 -33.14
C ASP A 8 -39.33 -7.32 -31.90
N ALA A 9 -38.45 -8.32 -32.00
CA ALA A 9 -38.11 -9.18 -30.87
C ALA A 9 -37.08 -8.48 -29.98
N THR A 10 -37.51 -7.64 -29.05
CA THR A 10 -36.67 -7.26 -27.90
C THR A 10 -36.63 -8.41 -26.92
N ALA A 11 -35.73 -9.37 -27.14
CA ALA A 11 -35.49 -10.45 -26.21
C ALA A 11 -34.87 -9.89 -24.91
N SER A 12 -35.66 -9.87 -23.83
CA SER A 12 -35.14 -9.60 -22.49
C SER A 12 -34.36 -10.84 -22.01
N ALA A 13 -33.04 -10.71 -21.88
CA ALA A 13 -32.23 -11.79 -21.30
C ALA A 13 -32.67 -12.05 -19.84
N PRO A 14 -32.76 -13.31 -19.41
CA PRO A 14 -33.15 -13.63 -18.04
C PRO A 14 -32.08 -13.12 -17.07
N ALA A 15 -32.51 -12.39 -16.03
CA ALA A 15 -31.63 -11.97 -14.96
C ALA A 15 -31.08 -13.20 -14.23
N ARG A 16 -29.76 -13.40 -14.27
CA ARG A 16 -29.10 -14.49 -13.56
C ARG A 16 -28.80 -14.03 -12.13
N PRO A 17 -29.19 -14.79 -11.09
CA PRO A 17 -28.88 -14.43 -9.73
C PRO A 17 -27.37 -14.42 -9.51
N LEU A 18 -26.86 -13.32 -8.94
CA LEU A 18 -25.46 -13.21 -8.54
C LEU A 18 -25.29 -13.88 -7.18
N VAL A 19 -24.60 -15.02 -7.16
CA VAL A 19 -24.22 -15.70 -5.92
C VAL A 19 -22.86 -15.16 -5.48
N LEU A 20 -22.84 -14.40 -4.39
CA LEU A 20 -21.61 -13.91 -3.79
C LEU A 20 -21.14 -14.90 -2.71
N PRO A 21 -19.87 -15.32 -2.71
CA PRO A 21 -19.34 -16.14 -1.64
C PRO A 21 -19.30 -15.35 -0.33
N VAL A 22 -19.89 -15.92 0.72
CA VAL A 22 -19.81 -15.35 2.08
C VAL A 22 -18.50 -15.81 2.71
N VAL A 23 -17.58 -14.87 2.94
CA VAL A 23 -16.30 -15.16 3.61
C VAL A 23 -16.44 -14.88 5.10
N SER A 24 -16.17 -15.89 5.93
CA SER A 24 -16.14 -15.72 7.38
C SER A 24 -14.81 -15.08 7.82
N LEU A 25 -14.81 -14.37 8.95
CA LEU A 25 -13.57 -13.84 9.55
C LEU A 25 -12.55 -14.95 9.83
N ARG A 26 -13.01 -16.13 10.30
CA ARG A 26 -12.12 -17.26 10.57
C ARG A 26 -11.43 -17.76 9.32
N SER A 27 -12.14 -17.88 8.20
CA SER A 27 -11.54 -18.27 6.91
C SER A 27 -10.60 -17.21 6.34
N ALA A 28 -10.84 -15.92 6.65
CA ALA A 28 -9.97 -14.83 6.23
C ALA A 28 -8.75 -14.62 7.15
N ALA A 29 -8.80 -15.13 8.40
CA ALA A 29 -7.79 -14.92 9.42
C ALA A 29 -6.33 -15.08 8.96
N PRO A 30 -5.91 -16.16 8.27
CA PRO A 30 -4.51 -16.31 7.86
C PRO A 30 -4.06 -15.20 6.90
N TRP A 31 -4.95 -14.75 6.01
CA TRP A 31 -4.67 -13.67 5.06
C TRP A 31 -4.59 -12.31 5.74
N LEU A 32 -5.47 -12.06 6.71
CA LEU A 32 -5.44 -10.84 7.51
C LEU A 32 -4.16 -10.76 8.36
N LEU A 33 -3.76 -11.87 8.97
CA LEU A 33 -2.51 -11.95 9.73
C LEU A 33 -1.30 -11.69 8.82
N LEU A 34 -1.28 -12.28 7.63
CA LEU A 34 -0.24 -12.00 6.64
C LEU A 34 -0.21 -10.52 6.25
N ALA A 35 -1.38 -9.91 5.97
CA ALA A 35 -1.47 -8.50 5.63
C ALA A 35 -0.93 -7.60 6.75
N VAL A 36 -1.30 -7.87 8.00
CA VAL A 36 -0.79 -7.15 9.18
C VAL A 36 0.72 -7.32 9.30
N ALA A 37 1.25 -8.53 9.11
CA ALA A 37 2.68 -8.78 9.15
C ALA A 37 3.43 -8.01 8.05
N LEU A 38 2.90 -7.98 6.82
CA LEU A 38 3.50 -7.23 5.71
C LEU A 38 3.45 -5.71 5.95
N VAL A 39 2.33 -5.19 6.45
CA VAL A 39 2.23 -3.77 6.83
C VAL A 39 3.22 -3.44 7.95
N GLY A 40 3.32 -4.30 8.96
CA GLY A 40 4.31 -4.16 10.03
C GLY A 40 5.74 -4.20 9.51
N LEU A 41 6.04 -5.08 8.55
CA LEU A 41 7.36 -5.18 7.93
C LEU A 41 7.72 -3.92 7.15
N VAL A 42 6.80 -3.41 6.32
CA VAL A 42 7.01 -2.15 5.59
C VAL A 42 7.17 -0.99 6.57
N GLY A 43 6.33 -0.92 7.59
CA GLY A 43 6.41 0.08 8.65
C GLY A 43 7.73 0.02 9.42
N TYR A 44 8.25 -1.18 9.69
CA TYR A 44 9.55 -1.38 10.31
C TYR A 44 10.68 -0.83 9.44
N PHE A 45 10.71 -1.14 8.14
CA PHE A 45 11.75 -0.60 7.26
C PHE A 45 11.69 0.92 7.17
N VAL A 46 10.51 1.49 6.90
CA VAL A 46 10.34 2.95 6.87
C VAL A 46 10.77 3.58 8.19
N GLY A 47 10.33 3.00 9.32
CA GLY A 47 10.70 3.48 10.64
C GLY A 47 12.21 3.39 10.90
N ALA A 48 12.83 2.26 10.57
CA ALA A 48 14.26 2.04 10.75
C ALA A 48 15.10 3.05 9.95
N GLU A 49 14.75 3.29 8.68
CA GLU A 49 15.42 4.27 7.83
C GLU A 49 15.25 5.72 8.33
N GLN A 50 14.14 6.02 9.01
CA GLN A 50 13.93 7.32 9.67
C GLN A 50 14.48 7.37 11.11
N GLY A 51 15.18 6.32 11.55
CA GLY A 51 15.77 6.26 12.88
C GLY A 51 14.78 6.02 14.02
N ALA A 52 13.54 5.59 13.76
CA ALA A 52 12.55 5.26 14.79
C ALA A 52 12.99 4.12 15.73
N THR A 53 13.93 3.29 15.28
CA THR A 53 14.57 2.22 16.06
C THR A 53 16.01 2.56 16.47
N SER A 54 16.47 3.80 16.24
CA SER A 54 17.83 4.21 16.60
C SER A 54 17.99 4.34 18.11
N VAL A 55 19.07 3.76 18.64
CA VAL A 55 19.45 3.87 20.06
C VAL A 55 20.38 5.06 20.30
N PHE A 56 21.14 5.45 19.27
CA PHE A 56 22.08 6.56 19.30
C PHE A 56 21.74 7.55 18.20
N ALA A 57 22.00 8.83 18.46
CA ALA A 57 21.84 9.87 17.46
C ALA A 57 22.82 9.67 16.28
N GLY A 58 22.30 9.70 15.06
CA GLY A 58 23.08 9.51 13.82
C GLY A 58 23.84 10.74 13.33
N ASN A 59 23.86 11.83 14.10
CA ASN A 59 24.47 13.11 13.72
C ASN A 59 25.96 13.22 14.10
N ALA A 60 26.49 12.36 14.97
CA ALA A 60 27.86 12.50 15.47
C ALA A 60 28.92 12.56 14.34
N VAL A 61 28.78 11.75 13.30
CA VAL A 61 29.66 11.81 12.12
C VAL A 61 29.42 13.09 11.33
N HIS A 62 28.16 13.51 11.18
CA HIS A 62 27.81 14.74 10.47
C HIS A 62 28.44 15.96 11.15
N GLU A 63 28.34 16.05 12.48
CA GLU A 63 28.93 17.11 13.29
C GLU A 63 30.45 17.07 13.28
N TRP A 64 31.06 15.89 13.44
CA TRP A 64 32.51 15.74 13.36
C TRP A 64 33.08 16.22 12.02
N VAL A 65 32.45 15.82 10.90
CA VAL A 65 32.86 16.30 9.55
C VAL A 65 32.59 17.79 9.40
N HIS A 66 31.44 18.25 9.88
CA HIS A 66 31.05 19.65 9.84
C HIS A 66 32.06 20.54 10.58
N ASP A 67 32.52 20.13 11.75
CA ASP A 67 33.50 20.84 12.56
C ASP A 67 34.90 20.78 11.94
N ALA A 68 35.30 19.62 11.41
CA ALA A 68 36.60 19.46 10.74
C ALA A 68 36.74 20.39 9.53
N ARG A 69 35.70 20.55 8.71
CA ARG A 69 35.76 21.48 7.57
C ARG A 69 35.89 22.95 8.02
N HIS A 70 35.25 23.32 9.13
CA HIS A 70 35.36 24.67 9.69
C HIS A 70 36.76 24.93 10.22
N LEU A 71 37.35 23.95 10.91
CA LEU A 71 38.74 24.02 11.38
C LEU A 71 39.72 24.20 10.22
N LEU A 72 39.42 23.63 9.05
CA LEU A 72 40.20 23.78 7.83
C LEU A 72 39.86 25.06 7.03
N GLY A 73 38.96 25.91 7.54
CA GLY A 73 38.57 27.18 6.93
C GLY A 73 37.59 27.05 5.75
N PHE A 74 37.04 25.87 5.49
CA PHE A 74 36.02 25.68 4.46
C PHE A 74 34.65 26.15 4.97
N PRO A 75 33.98 27.09 4.26
CA PRO A 75 32.72 27.67 4.71
C PRO A 75 31.54 26.70 4.64
N CYS A 76 30.48 27.03 5.38
CA CYS A 76 29.22 26.29 5.46
C CYS A 76 27.99 27.09 5.05
N HIS A 77 27.77 27.30 3.75
CA HIS A 77 26.48 27.73 3.22
C HIS A 77 26.44 27.50 1.71
#